data_AF-A0A7C7RGJ9-F1
#
_entry.id   AF-A0A7C7RGJ9-F1
#
_cell.length_a   1.000
_cell.length_b   1.000
_cell.length_c   1.000
_cell.angle_alpha   90.00
_cell.angle_beta   90.00
_cell.angle_gamma   90.00
#
_symmetry.space_group_name_H-M   'P 1'
#
loop_
_entity.id
_entity.type
_entity.pdbx_description
1 polymer ?
#
loop_
_entity_poly.entity_id
_entity_poly.type
_entity_poly.pdbx_seq_one_letter_code
_entity_poly.pdbx_strand_id
1 'polypeptide(L)' 'MLSEITGSVKAATRNGNIRLDRADEDVSAHSRNGNIFLLKIGGAVKATTRNGDITIRKSKEGTQQ' A
#
# COMPACT_ATOMS: atom_id res chain seq x y z
N MET A 1 -20.06 7.78 -3.32
CA MET A 1 -19.27 7.16 -2.24
C MET A 1 -17.81 7.30 -2.63
N LEU A 2 -17.08 8.24 -2.03
CA LEU A 2 -15.67 8.47 -2.31
C LEU A 2 -14.91 8.16 -1.02
N SER A 3 -14.27 7.00 -0.96
CA SER A 3 -13.38 6.63 0.13
C SER A 3 -11.95 6.93 -0.30
N GLU A 4 -11.69 8.18 -0.68
CA GLU A 4 -10.32 8.64 -0.90
C GLU A 4 -9.71 8.93 0.45
N ILE A 5 -8.66 8.16 0.79
CA ILE A 5 -7.87 8.40 1.98
C ILE A 5 -6.82 9.44 1.58
N THR A 6 -7.12 10.69 1.87
CA THR A 6 -6.22 11.85 1.65
C THR A 6 -5.11 11.94 2.69
N GLY A 7 -4.84 10.86 3.42
CA GLY A 7 -3.96 10.85 4.58
C GLY A 7 -3.07 9.62 4.62
N SER A 8 -2.02 9.69 5.41
CA SER A 8 -1.06 8.61 5.59
C SER A 8 -1.74 7.30 6.03
N VAL A 9 -1.50 6.20 5.33
CA VAL A 9 -2.14 4.90 5.60
C VAL A 9 -1.23 4.01 6.42
N LYS A 10 -1.71 3.53 7.57
CA LYS A 10 -1.01 2.52 8.39
C LYS A 10 -1.84 1.23 8.48
N ALA A 11 -1.31 0.15 7.91
CA ALA A 11 -1.93 -1.16 7.94
C ALA A 11 -1.04 -2.17 8.66
N ALA A 12 -1.60 -2.94 9.59
CA ALA A 12 -0.89 -4.01 10.27
C ALA A 12 -1.77 -5.25 10.46
N THR A 13 -1.24 -6.43 10.16
CA THR A 13 -1.92 -7.70 10.42
C THR A 13 -0.95 -8.77 10.95
N ARG A 14 -1.48 -9.69 11.76
CA ARG A 14 -0.73 -10.85 12.24
C ARG A 14 -0.81 -12.03 11.28
N ASN A 15 -2.00 -12.34 10.78
CA ASN A 15 -2.25 -13.39 9.80
C ASN A 15 -3.23 -12.85 8.76
N GLY A 16 -2.87 -12.93 7.48
CA GLY A 16 -3.69 -12.46 6.37
C GLY A 16 -3.00 -11.44 5.47
N ASN A 17 -3.64 -11.14 4.35
CA ASN A 17 -3.09 -10.25 3.33
C ASN A 17 -3.46 -8.79 3.62
N ILE A 18 -2.54 -7.87 3.32
CA ILE A 18 -2.82 -6.44 3.29
C ILE A 18 -2.99 -6.03 1.83
N ARG A 19 -4.09 -5.38 1.51
CA ARG A 19 -4.34 -4.81 0.18
C ARG A 19 -4.72 -3.34 0.32
N LEU A 20 -4.00 -2.49 -0.41
CA LEU A 20 -4.27 -1.06 -0.52
C LEU A 20 -4.29 -0.67 -2.00
N ASP A 21 -5.43 -0.16 -2.47
CA ASP A 21 -5.64 0.10 -3.90
C ASP A 21 -5.25 1.52 -4.35
N ARG A 22 -5.31 2.50 -3.44
CA ARG A 22 -4.88 3.89 -3.63
C ARG A 22 -4.52 4.50 -2.27
N ALA A 23 -3.45 5.29 -2.24
CA ALA A 23 -3.18 6.23 -1.16
C ALA A 23 -2.50 7.46 -1.74
N ASP A 24 -2.97 8.64 -1.36
CA ASP A 24 -2.43 9.89 -1.91
C ASP A 24 -1.16 10.32 -1.17
N GLU A 25 -1.01 9.90 0.09
CA GLU A 25 0.16 10.16 0.93
C GLU A 25 1.00 8.89 1.21
N ASP A 26 1.82 8.94 2.25
CA ASP A 26 2.72 7.90 2.70
C ASP A 26 1.98 6.66 3.22
N VAL A 27 2.55 5.49 2.97
CA VAL A 27 1.98 4.21 3.34
C VAL A 27 2.96 3.38 4.16
N SER A 28 2.47 2.88 5.30
CA SER A 28 3.19 1.99 6.19
C SER A 28 2.42 0.68 6.39
N ALA A 29 2.89 -0.41 5.79
CA ALA A 29 2.24 -1.72 5.83
C ALA A 29 3.12 -2.78 6.49
N HIS A 30 2.58 -3.49 7.49
CA HIS A 30 3.32 -4.52 8.23
C HIS A 30 2.51 -5.81 8.36
N SER A 31 3.05 -6.93 7.87
CA SER A 31 2.45 -8.26 8.04
C SER A 31 3.43 -9.22 8.70
N ARG A 32 2.94 -10.20 9.47
CA ARG A 32 3.77 -11.33 9.92
C ARG A 32 3.65 -12.51 8.97
N ASN A 33 2.43 -12.96 8.68
CA ASN A 33 2.16 -14.03 7.73
C ASN A 33 1.11 -13.56 6.72
N GLY A 34 1.54 -13.29 5.49
CA GLY A 34 0.68 -12.89 4.39
C GLY A 34 1.32 -11.88 3.45
N ASN A 35 0.67 -11.68 2.33
CA ASN A 35 1.17 -10.84 1.23
C ASN A 35 0.72 -9.39 1.41
N ILE A 36 1.55 -8.46 0.96
CA ILE A 36 1.26 -7.03 0.97
C ILE A 36 1.15 -6.55 -0.48
N PHE A 37 -0.02 -6.03 -0.85
CA PHE A 37 -0.32 -5.49 -2.17
C PHE A 37 -0.63 -4.00 -2.06
N LEU A 38 0.24 -3.16 -2.61
CA LEU A 38 0.09 -1.70 -2.62
C LEU A 38 0.01 -1.21 -4.07
N LEU A 39 -1.08 -0.53 -4.42
CA LEU A 39 -1.35 0.00 -5.74
C LEU A 39 -1.55 1.52 -5.66
N LYS A 40 -1.08 2.26 -6.66
CA LYS A 40 -1.32 3.70 -6.84
C LYS A 40 -1.03 4.53 -5.57
N ILE A 41 0.22 4.47 -5.13
CA ILE A 41 0.69 5.25 -3.97
C ILE A 41 1.35 6.54 -4.46
N GLY A 42 0.82 7.68 -4.03
CA GLY A 42 1.33 9.02 -4.31
C GLY A 42 2.52 9.40 -3.44
N GLY A 43 2.58 8.91 -2.20
CA GLY A 43 3.68 9.15 -1.26
C GLY A 43 4.75 8.05 -1.18
N ALA A 44 5.53 8.09 -0.10
CA ALA A 44 6.52 7.09 0.23
C ALA A 44 5.88 5.78 0.68
N VAL A 45 6.52 4.65 0.37
CA VAL A 45 6.02 3.32 0.73
C VAL A 45 7.02 2.61 1.63
N LYS A 46 6.56 2.20 2.82
CA LYS A 46 7.28 1.31 3.73
C LYS A 46 6.45 0.06 3.99
N ALA A 47 6.85 -1.05 3.40
CA ALA A 47 6.20 -2.34 3.57
C ALA A 47 7.17 -3.38 4.15
N THR A 48 6.70 -4.20 5.08
CA THR A 48 7.51 -5.28 5.68
C THR A 48 6.65 -6.50 5.95
N THR A 49 7.10 -7.68 5.51
CA THR A 49 6.48 -8.97 5.80
C THR A 49 7.53 -9.98 6.25
N ARG A 50 7.16 -10.92 7.14
CA ARG A 50 8.07 -11.99 7.60
C ARG A 50 7.94 -13.25 6.74
N ASN A 51 6.72 -13.67 6.41
CA ASN A 51 6.44 -14.76 5.48
C ASN A 51 5.36 -14.33 4.47
N GLY A 52 5.78 -14.12 3.23
CA GLY A 52 4.92 -13.68 2.12
C GLY A 52 5.66 -12.71 1.20
N ASP A 53 4.97 -12.27 0.16
CA ASP A 53 5.51 -11.37 -0.85
C ASP A 53 5.02 -9.94 -0.66
N ILE A 54 5.85 -8.98 -1.06
CA ILE A 54 5.49 -7.57 -1.12
C ILE A 54 5.45 -7.16 -2.59
N THR A 55 4.26 -6.79 -3.06
CA THR A 55 4.07 -6.27 -4.41
C THR A 55 3.65 -4.80 -4.34
N ILE A 56 4.46 -3.93 -4.94
CA ILE A 56 4.19 -2.49 -5.03
C ILE A 56 4.05 -2.14 -6.51
N ARG A 57 2.88 -1.64 -6.91
CA ARG A 57 2.68 -1.08 -8.25
C ARG A 57 2.31 0.39 -8.12
N LYS A 58 3.27 1.25 -8.40
CA LYS A 58 2.99 2.68 -8.62
C LYS A 58 2.17 2.80 -9.91
N SER A 59 1.09 3.58 -9.90
CA SER A 59 0.62 4.13 -11.16
C SER A 59 1.74 5.01 -11.68
N LYS A 60 2.18 4.80 -12.93
CA LYS A 60 2.93 5.84 -13.62
C LYS A 60 2.10 7.11 -13.45
N GLU A 61 2.66 8.10 -12.79
CA GLU A 61 2.16 9.46 -12.84
C GLU A 61 2.24 9.83 -14.33
N GLY A 62 1.11 9.70 -15.01
CA GLY A 62 1.02 10.00 -16.41
C GLY A 62 1.05 11.51 -16.52
N THR A 63 2.23 12.08 -16.73
CA THR A 63 2.35 13.26 -17.58
C THR A 63 1.86 12.83 -18.96
N GLN A 64 0.54 12.90 -19.18
CA GLN A 64 0.03 13.10 -20.52
C GLN A 64 0.32 14.56 -20.83
N GLN A 65 1.22 14.74 -21.79
CA GLN A 65 1.64 16.04 -22.32
C GLN A 65 0.47 16.80 -22.93
#